data_AF-A0A1Y1CNP8-F1
#
_entry.id   AF-A0A1Y1CNP8-F1
#
_cell.length_a   1.000
_cell.length_b   1.000
_cell.length_c   1.000
_cell.angle_alpha   90.00
_cell.angle_beta   90.00
_cell.angle_gamma   90.00
#
_symmetry.space_group_name_H-M   'P 1'
#
loop_
_entity.id
_entity.type
_entity.pdbx_description
1 polymer ?
#
loop_
_entity_poly.entity_id
_entity_poly.type
_entity_poly.pdbx_seq_one_letter_code
_entity_poly.pdbx_strand_id
1 'polypeptide(L)'
;MYQKDFIMRMIEMIADLIALLLGLIKKGDLPQASKLLENAYRDFLKEDASFFRNLPKEKLTNKLLTEHNYTNGHLKILSELFFAEGELNFAKGDMETSLNYYEKSLLILEFSEESSNTFSLSSEAKTNLLKAKIETLKFKI
;
A
#
# COMPACT_ATOMS: atom_id res chain seq x y z
N MET A 1 13.37 11.59 -19.06
CA MET A 1 12.41 10.76 -19.82
C MET A 1 12.36 9.34 -19.25
N TYR A 2 13.45 8.57 -19.33
CA TYR A 2 13.51 7.16 -18.89
C TYR A 2 12.99 6.84 -17.46
N GLN A 3 13.36 7.61 -16.43
CA GLN A 3 12.91 7.31 -15.05
C GLN A 3 11.41 7.53 -14.84
N LYS A 4 10.81 8.55 -15.49
CA LYS A 4 9.38 8.84 -15.35
C LYS A 4 8.54 7.74 -16.00
N ASP A 5 8.96 7.28 -17.18
CA ASP A 5 8.29 6.22 -17.92
C ASP A 5 8.42 4.86 -17.19
N PHE A 6 9.57 4.62 -16.57
CA PHE A 6 9.81 3.43 -15.75
C PHE A 6 8.89 3.37 -14.52
N ILE A 7 8.78 4.46 -13.77
CA ILE A 7 7.91 4.53 -12.59
C ILE A 7 6.43 4.40 -12.98
N MET A 8 6.01 5.03 -14.09
CA MET A 8 4.65 4.89 -14.59
C MET A 8 4.31 3.43 -14.91
N ARG A 9 5.22 2.73 -15.58
CA ARG A 9 5.06 1.31 -15.89
C ARG A 9 4.99 0.45 -14.62
N MET A 10 5.74 0.81 -13.57
CA MET A 10 5.63 0.13 -12.27
C MET A 10 4.25 0.36 -11.63
N ILE A 11 3.69 1.55 -11.76
CA ILE A 11 2.33 1.86 -11.26
C ILE A 11 1.26 1.05 -12.02
N GLU A 12 1.43 0.84 -13.32
CA GLU A 12 0.53 -0.02 -14.09
C GLU A 12 0.65 -1.49 -13.66
N MET A 13 1.88 -2.00 -13.56
CA MET A 13 2.12 -3.38 -13.14
C MET A 13 1.64 -3.66 -11.71
N ILE A 14 1.73 -2.69 -10.79
CA ILE A 14 1.21 -2.89 -9.44
C ILE A 14 -0.31 -2.97 -9.43
N ALA A 15 -1.02 -2.21 -10.27
CA ALA A 15 -2.48 -2.29 -10.33
C ALA A 15 -2.96 -3.71 -10.70
N ASP A 16 -2.34 -4.33 -11.71
CA ASP A 16 -2.64 -5.70 -12.12
C ASP A 16 -2.30 -6.71 -11.01
N LEU A 17 -1.17 -6.53 -10.35
CA LEU A 17 -0.73 -7.38 -9.23
C LEU A 17 -1.69 -7.31 -8.04
N ILE A 18 -2.15 -6.10 -7.69
CA ILE A 18 -3.11 -5.87 -6.61
C ILE A 18 -4.44 -6.50 -6.96
N ALA A 19 -4.91 -6.37 -8.21
CA ALA A 19 -6.14 -7.04 -8.65
C ALA A 19 -6.05 -8.57 -8.51
N LEU A 20 -4.93 -9.17 -8.91
CA LEU A 20 -4.67 -10.60 -8.74
C LEU A 20 -4.66 -10.99 -7.25
N LEU A 21 -3.95 -10.24 -6.42
CA LEU A 21 -3.84 -10.48 -4.98
C LEU A 21 -5.20 -10.43 -4.30
N LEU A 22 -6.01 -9.40 -4.56
CA LEU A 22 -7.36 -9.28 -4.02
C LEU A 22 -8.27 -10.41 -4.52
N GLY A 23 -8.07 -10.87 -5.75
CA GLY A 23 -8.74 -12.05 -6.30
C GLY A 23 -8.42 -13.33 -5.52
N LEU A 24 -7.15 -13.52 -5.12
CA LEU A 24 -6.72 -14.66 -4.29
C LEU A 24 -7.32 -14.57 -2.88
N ILE A 25 -7.29 -13.39 -2.25
CA ILE A 25 -7.90 -13.14 -0.94
C ILE A 25 -9.38 -13.49 -0.97
N LYS A 26 -10.12 -13.01 -1.98
CA LYS A 26 -11.56 -13.27 -2.14
C LYS A 26 -11.87 -14.76 -2.30
N LYS A 27 -10.97 -15.52 -2.90
CA LYS A 27 -11.09 -16.99 -3.06
C LYS A 27 -10.67 -17.75 -1.80
N GLY A 28 -10.11 -17.08 -0.79
CA GLY A 28 -9.58 -17.71 0.41
C GLY A 28 -8.18 -18.31 0.25
N ASP A 29 -7.50 -18.10 -0.89
CA ASP A 29 -6.12 -18.55 -1.09
C ASP A 29 -5.12 -17.56 -0.45
N LEU A 30 -5.19 -17.49 0.88
CA LEU A 30 -4.36 -16.60 1.69
C LEU A 30 -2.86 -16.96 1.64
N PRO A 31 -2.45 -18.25 1.54
CA PRO A 31 -1.04 -18.60 1.37
C PRO A 31 -0.45 -18.04 0.07
N GLN A 32 -1.15 -18.21 -1.07
CA GLN A 32 -0.68 -17.67 -2.34
C GLN A 32 -0.70 -16.14 -2.34
N ALA A 33 -1.75 -15.53 -1.78
CA ALA A 33 -1.82 -14.07 -1.63
C ALA A 33 -0.66 -13.52 -0.78
N SER A 34 -0.32 -14.19 0.33
CA SER A 34 0.81 -13.81 1.20
C SER A 34 2.13 -13.89 0.45
N LYS A 35 2.38 -14.98 -0.30
CA LYS A 35 3.60 -15.13 -1.10
C LYS A 35 3.71 -14.07 -2.20
N LEU A 36 2.60 -13.77 -2.88
CA LEU A 36 2.56 -12.74 -3.91
C LEU A 36 2.88 -11.36 -3.34
N LEU A 37 2.32 -11.04 -2.17
CA LEU A 37 2.57 -9.78 -1.46
C LEU A 37 4.05 -9.63 -1.06
N GLU A 38 4.66 -10.67 -0.47
CA GLU A 38 6.08 -10.65 -0.08
C GLU A 38 7.00 -10.39 -1.27
N ASN A 39 6.72 -11.03 -2.41
CA ASN A 39 7.48 -10.81 -3.64
C ASN A 39 7.30 -9.37 -4.17
N ALA A 40 6.09 -8.82 -4.07
CA ALA A 40 5.79 -7.47 -4.55
C ALA A 40 6.66 -6.40 -3.87
N TYR A 41 6.89 -6.51 -2.56
CA TYR A 41 7.78 -5.60 -1.84
C TYR A 41 9.21 -5.63 -2.43
N ARG A 42 9.76 -6.83 -2.64
CA ARG A 42 11.10 -7.00 -3.21
C ARG A 42 11.18 -6.50 -4.65
N ASP A 43 10.20 -6.85 -5.47
CA ASP A 43 10.22 -6.59 -6.91
C ASP A 43 10.11 -5.09 -7.19
N PHE A 44 9.23 -4.39 -6.46
CA PHE A 44 8.92 -2.98 -6.73
C PHE A 44 9.68 -2.00 -5.84
N LEU A 45 10.00 -2.35 -4.59
CA LEU A 45 10.61 -1.42 -3.63
C LEU A 45 12.05 -1.82 -3.26
N LYS A 46 12.53 -2.96 -3.76
CA LYS A 46 13.90 -3.49 -3.54
C LYS A 46 14.24 -3.77 -2.08
N GLU A 47 13.24 -3.82 -1.23
CA GLU A 47 13.33 -4.10 0.20
C GLU A 47 12.30 -5.16 0.58
N ASP A 48 12.56 -5.90 1.65
CA ASP A 48 11.64 -6.92 2.15
C ASP A 48 10.45 -6.28 2.86
N ALA A 49 9.30 -6.97 2.88
CA ALA A 49 8.11 -6.48 3.59
C ALA A 49 8.44 -6.11 5.05
N SER A 50 9.26 -6.94 5.71
CA SER A 50 9.71 -6.74 7.10
C SER A 50 10.32 -5.35 7.36
N PHE A 51 11.05 -4.77 6.38
CA PHE A 51 11.60 -3.43 6.49
C PHE A 51 10.48 -2.39 6.70
N PHE A 52 9.43 -2.43 5.87
CA PHE A 52 8.30 -1.50 5.93
C PHE A 52 7.35 -1.76 7.10
N ARG A 53 7.19 -3.04 7.48
CA ARG A 53 6.37 -3.44 8.63
C ARG A 53 6.91 -2.83 9.92
N ASN A 54 8.22 -2.91 10.11
CA ASN A 54 8.91 -2.43 11.30
C ASN A 54 9.15 -0.91 11.29
N LEU A 55 8.85 -0.23 10.18
CA LEU A 55 9.00 1.21 10.11
C LEU A 55 7.86 1.91 10.88
N PRO A 56 8.20 2.80 11.84
CA PRO A 56 7.23 3.67 12.50
C PRO A 56 6.43 4.51 11.50
N LYS A 57 5.16 4.80 11.79
CA LYS A 57 4.27 5.53 10.86
C LYS A 57 4.85 6.88 10.47
N GLU A 58 5.47 7.57 11.42
CA GLU A 58 6.09 8.90 11.24
C GLU A 58 7.27 8.88 10.26
N LYS A 59 7.86 7.70 10.03
CA LYS A 59 8.99 7.50 9.14
C LYS A 59 8.59 7.01 7.74
N LEU A 60 7.29 6.77 7.48
CA LEU A 60 6.80 6.27 6.19
C LEU A 60 6.69 7.34 5.09
N THR A 61 6.93 8.62 5.40
CA THR A 61 6.78 9.73 4.44
C THR A 61 8.12 10.38 4.11
N ASN A 62 8.42 11.54 4.70
CA ASN A 62 9.61 12.35 4.41
C ASN A 62 10.90 11.53 4.51
N LYS A 63 10.99 10.62 5.48
CA LYS A 63 12.19 9.81 5.71
C LYS A 63 12.47 8.84 4.55
N LEU A 64 11.46 8.21 3.95
CA LEU A 64 11.64 7.35 2.77
C LEU A 64 12.09 8.16 1.55
N LEU A 65 11.56 9.38 1.38
CA LEU A 65 12.00 10.27 0.30
C LEU A 65 13.45 10.72 0.49
N THR A 66 13.84 11.11 1.71
CA THR A 66 15.14 11.73 1.97
C THR A 66 16.27 10.73 2.20
N GLU A 67 16.00 9.58 2.82
CA GLU A 67 17.04 8.62 3.22
C GLU A 67 17.15 7.42 2.29
N HIS A 68 16.07 7.07 1.59
CA HIS A 68 16.03 5.88 0.71
C HIS A 68 15.88 6.22 -0.77
N ASN A 69 15.99 7.49 -1.16
CA ASN A 69 15.83 7.97 -2.54
C ASN A 69 14.52 7.51 -3.20
N TYR A 70 13.46 7.32 -2.40
CA TYR A 70 12.16 6.99 -2.95
C TYR A 70 11.55 8.18 -3.66
N THR A 71 10.69 7.87 -4.63
CA THR A 71 9.95 8.87 -5.39
C THR A 71 8.49 8.82 -4.96
N ASN A 72 7.71 9.83 -5.32
CA ASN A 72 6.26 9.80 -5.10
C ASN A 72 5.60 8.58 -5.75
N GLY A 73 6.18 8.03 -6.83
CA GLY A 73 5.70 6.77 -7.42
C GLY A 73 5.99 5.54 -6.55
N HIS A 74 7.17 5.47 -5.93
CA HIS A 74 7.47 4.41 -4.96
C HIS A 74 6.54 4.48 -3.75
N LEU A 75 6.22 5.69 -3.27
CA LEU A 75 5.25 5.89 -2.19
C LEU A 75 3.83 5.45 -2.60
N LYS A 76 3.39 5.76 -3.83
CA LYS A 76 2.12 5.24 -4.35
C LYS A 76 2.10 3.72 -4.39
N ILE A 77 3.18 3.08 -4.83
CA ILE A 77 3.27 1.61 -4.80
C ILE A 77 3.22 1.08 -3.37
N LEU A 78 3.92 1.73 -2.42
CA LEU A 78 3.90 1.32 -1.02
C LEU A 78 2.51 1.45 -0.39
N SER A 79 1.74 2.51 -0.73
CA SER A 79 0.37 2.64 -0.25
C SER A 79 -0.54 1.54 -0.78
N GLU A 80 -0.38 1.15 -2.06
CA GLU A 80 -1.07 -0.01 -2.66
C GLU A 80 -0.75 -1.32 -1.94
N LEU A 81 0.53 -1.57 -1.65
CA LEU A 81 0.96 -2.78 -0.94
C LEU A 81 0.43 -2.84 0.49
N PHE A 82 0.45 -1.73 1.23
CA PHE A 82 -0.16 -1.68 2.56
C PHE A 82 -1.67 -1.87 2.52
N PHE A 83 -2.37 -1.36 1.51
CA PHE A 83 -3.79 -1.64 1.36
C PHE A 83 -4.04 -3.15 1.19
N ALA A 84 -3.33 -3.80 0.28
CA ALA A 84 -3.41 -5.24 0.07
C ALA A 84 -3.07 -6.05 1.34
N GLU A 85 -2.10 -5.58 2.11
CA GLU A 85 -1.72 -6.19 3.38
C GLU A 85 -2.81 -6.04 4.44
N GLY A 86 -3.48 -4.89 4.49
CA GLY A 86 -4.66 -4.67 5.31
C GLY A 86 -5.79 -5.64 4.96
N GLU A 87 -6.09 -5.83 3.67
CA GLU A 87 -7.11 -6.79 3.20
C GLU A 87 -6.74 -8.24 3.55
N LEU A 88 -5.46 -8.60 3.40
CA LEU A 88 -4.97 -9.94 3.72
C LEU A 88 -5.13 -10.25 5.20
N ASN A 89 -4.75 -9.32 6.09
CA ASN A 89 -4.90 -9.50 7.53
C ASN A 89 -6.37 -9.48 7.96
N PHE A 90 -7.20 -8.65 7.33
CA PHE A 90 -8.64 -8.67 7.54
C PHE A 90 -9.24 -10.05 7.23
N ALA A 91 -8.86 -10.64 6.09
CA ALA A 91 -9.31 -11.97 5.68
C ALA A 91 -8.79 -13.09 6.61
N LYS A 92 -7.64 -12.88 7.26
CA LYS A 92 -7.10 -13.77 8.31
C LYS A 92 -7.82 -13.60 9.66
N GLY A 93 -8.68 -12.59 9.81
CA GLY A 93 -9.34 -12.25 11.07
C GLY A 93 -8.51 -11.39 12.01
N ASP A 94 -7.32 -10.95 11.59
CA ASP A 94 -6.45 -10.06 12.37
C ASP A 94 -6.84 -8.60 12.12
N MET A 95 -7.85 -8.13 12.85
CA MET A 95 -8.44 -6.80 12.70
C MET A 95 -7.48 -5.68 13.14
N GLU A 96 -6.68 -5.90 14.17
CA GLU A 96 -5.73 -4.91 14.69
C GLU A 96 -4.61 -4.66 13.68
N THR A 97 -4.01 -5.74 13.16
CA THR A 97 -2.98 -5.62 12.13
C THR A 97 -3.56 -5.05 10.83
N SER A 98 -4.78 -5.45 10.47
CA SER A 98 -5.50 -4.88 9.32
C SER A 98 -5.67 -3.36 9.43
N LEU A 99 -6.16 -2.89 10.58
CA LEU A 99 -6.34 -1.46 10.88
C LEU A 99 -5.02 -0.70 10.74
N ASN A 100 -3.95 -1.23 11.32
CA ASN A 100 -2.63 -0.61 11.24
C ASN A 100 -2.17 -0.39 9.79
N TYR A 101 -2.36 -1.39 8.92
CA TYR A 101 -1.96 -1.27 7.51
C TYR A 101 -2.86 -0.34 6.70
N TYR A 102 -4.17 -0.29 6.97
CA TYR A 102 -5.03 0.71 6.33
C TYR A 102 -4.64 2.13 6.71
N GLU A 103 -4.32 2.39 7.99
CA GLU A 103 -3.84 3.69 8.42
C GLU A 103 -2.50 4.07 7.77
N LYS A 104 -1.57 3.11 7.63
CA LYS A 104 -0.30 3.32 6.91
C LYS A 104 -0.53 3.63 5.42
N SER A 105 -1.45 2.91 4.78
CA SER A 105 -1.82 3.13 3.38
C SER A 105 -2.39 4.53 3.18
N LEU A 106 -3.33 4.95 4.05
CA LEU A 106 -3.95 6.26 4.01
C LEU A 106 -2.92 7.39 4.19
N LEU A 107 -2.06 7.26 5.20
CA LEU A 107 -1.01 8.25 5.50
C LEU A 107 -0.11 8.53 4.27
N ILE A 108 0.34 7.47 3.60
CA ILE A 108 1.21 7.62 2.43
C ILE A 108 0.45 8.19 1.25
N LEU A 109 -0.80 7.76 1.04
CA LEU A 109 -1.62 8.25 -0.05
C LEU A 109 -1.84 9.76 0.08
N GLU A 110 -2.30 10.25 1.22
CA GLU A 110 -2.53 11.67 1.48
C GLU A 110 -1.23 12.48 1.32
N PHE A 111 -0.11 12.01 1.88
CA PHE A 111 1.19 12.65 1.70
C PHE A 111 1.64 12.70 0.23
N SER A 112 1.40 11.65 -0.54
CA SER A 112 1.75 11.61 -1.97
C SER A 112 0.91 12.57 -2.82
N GLU A 113 -0.33 12.85 -2.42
CA GLU A 113 -1.21 13.80 -3.09
C GLU A 113 -0.79 15.24 -2.82
N GLU A 114 -0.58 15.58 -1.54
CA GLU A 114 -0.12 16.90 -1.13
C GLU A 114 1.21 17.27 -1.80
N SER A 115 2.15 16.32 -1.89
CA SER A 115 3.47 16.55 -2.47
C SER A 115 3.50 16.56 -4.00
N SER A 116 2.54 15.89 -4.67
CA SER A 116 2.52 15.80 -6.13
C SER A 116 1.73 16.93 -6.80
N ASN A 117 0.91 17.67 -6.04
CA ASN A 117 -0.02 18.68 -6.56
C ASN A 117 -0.91 18.15 -7.71
N THR A 118 -1.07 16.83 -7.78
CA THR A 118 -1.86 16.11 -8.78
C THR A 118 -3.03 15.46 -8.06
N PHE A 119 -4.16 16.17 -8.05
CA PHE A 119 -5.43 15.57 -7.65
C PHE A 119 -5.87 14.54 -8.69
N SER A 120 -6.30 13.35 -8.25
CA SER A 120 -6.90 12.36 -9.14
C SER A 120 -8.15 11.74 -8.52
N LEU A 121 -9.22 11.64 -9.29
CA LEU A 121 -10.51 11.07 -8.85
C LEU A 121 -10.35 9.61 -8.34
N SER A 122 -9.41 8.85 -8.91
CA SER A 122 -9.08 7.50 -8.46
C SER A 122 -8.48 7.47 -7.05
N SER A 123 -7.69 8.48 -6.69
CA SER A 123 -7.11 8.59 -5.36
C SER A 123 -8.17 8.98 -4.31
N GLU A 124 -9.08 9.89 -4.65
CA GLU A 124 -10.17 10.30 -3.75
C GLU A 124 -11.08 9.12 -3.37
N ALA A 125 -11.48 8.32 -4.36
CA ALA A 125 -12.28 7.12 -4.11
C ALA A 125 -11.58 6.14 -3.16
N LYS A 126 -10.26 5.99 -3.30
CA LYS A 126 -9.46 5.09 -2.45
C LYS A 126 -9.26 5.65 -1.03
N THR A 127 -9.03 6.96 -0.91
CA THR A 127 -8.99 7.65 0.39
C THR A 127 -10.29 7.46 1.15
N ASN A 128 -11.44 7.64 0.49
CA ASN A 128 -12.74 7.43 1.10
C ASN A 128 -12.98 5.97 1.51
N LEU A 129 -12.57 5.01 0.67
CA LEU A 129 -12.62 3.58 0.99
C LEU A 129 -11.80 3.24 2.25
N LEU A 130 -10.55 3.74 2.32
CA LEU A 130 -9.66 3.52 3.46
C LEU A 130 -10.25 4.12 4.75
N LYS A 131 -10.73 5.36 4.69
CA LYS A 131 -11.38 6.03 5.83
C LYS A 131 -12.58 5.21 6.33
N ALA A 132 -13.46 4.76 5.44
CA ALA A 132 -14.61 3.92 5.81
C ALA A 132 -14.21 2.59 6.48
N LYS A 133 -13.16 1.92 5.95
CA LYS A 133 -12.64 0.67 6.54
C LYS A 133 -12.03 0.89 7.92
N ILE A 134 -11.24 1.95 8.08
CA ILE A 134 -10.62 2.34 9.34
C ILE A 134 -11.70 2.59 10.41
N GLU A 135 -12.70 3.42 10.10
CA GLU A 135 -13.82 3.70 11.02
C GLU A 135 -14.58 2.43 11.40
N THR A 136 -14.86 1.57 10.42
CA THR A 136 -15.55 0.29 10.66
C THR A 136 -14.76 -0.63 11.60
N LEU A 137 -13.43 -0.69 11.46
CA LEU A 137 -12.58 -1.51 12.32
C LEU A 137 -12.42 -0.92 13.72
N LYS A 138 -12.27 0.41 13.83
CA LYS A 138 -12.19 1.10 15.13
C LYS A 138 -13.43 0.90 16.00
N PHE A 139 -14.59 0.68 15.39
CA PHE A 139 -15.82 0.36 16.13
C PHE A 139 -15.89 -1.11 16.59
N LYS A 140 -15.12 -2.00 15.96
CA LYS A 140 -15.18 -3.46 16.20
C LYS A 140 -14.12 -3.98 17.17
N ILE A 141 -13.05 -3.22 17.37
CA ILE A 141 -11.93 -3.52 18.29
C ILE A 141 -12.18 -2.75 19.59
#